data_AF-A0A0F0LBA7-F1
#
_entry.id   AF-A0A0F0LBA7-F1
#
_cell.length_a   1.000
_cell.length_b   1.000
_cell.length_c   1.000
_cell.angle_alpha   90.00
_cell.angle_beta   90.00
_cell.angle_gamma   90.00
#
_symmetry.space_group_name_H-M   'P 1'
#
loop_
_entity.id
_entity.type
_entity.pdbx_description
1 polymer ?
#
loop_
_entity_poly.entity_id
_entity_poly.type
_entity_poly.pdbx_seq_one_letter_code
_entity_poly.pdbx_strand_id
1 'polypeptide(L)'
;MVARICRPLLILTALCAGIVLLAACSSKEVAREVEASSLHGDWTATHDDSEATLSLKSDGSLDASGWPRNLMCSADGAATVEALTWGDTVDLKGTWRSVSSDLTYALAFSTQGQDCVVTGWSSYVWEDSSGQLALKIFLQSVTDPDSASDNQVLWLTKVADR
;
A
#
# COMPACT_ATOMS: atom_id res chain seq x y z
N MET A 1 -49.87 24.95 52.20
CA MET A 1 -50.60 23.69 52.00
C MET A 1 -51.14 23.71 50.58
N VAL A 2 -50.61 22.86 49.68
CA VAL A 2 -51.25 22.32 48.42
C VAL A 2 -51.67 23.37 47.35
N ALA A 3 -51.47 23.28 46.02
CA ALA A 3 -51.06 22.25 45.07
C ALA A 3 -50.52 22.88 43.76
N ARG A 4 -49.82 22.04 42.98
CA ARG A 4 -49.35 22.21 41.60
C ARG A 4 -50.49 22.27 40.57
N ILE A 5 -50.28 22.99 39.46
CA ILE A 5 -50.86 22.76 38.11
C ILE A 5 -49.78 23.21 37.09
N CYS A 6 -48.90 22.36 36.53
CA CYS A 6 -49.01 21.61 35.25
C CYS A 6 -49.71 22.42 34.13
N ARG A 7 -49.08 22.85 33.02
CA ARG A 7 -48.58 22.02 31.89
C ARG A 7 -48.12 22.96 30.71
N PRO A 8 -47.65 22.47 29.53
CA PRO A 8 -46.36 22.83 28.91
C PRO A 8 -46.49 23.29 27.43
N LEU A 9 -45.41 23.11 26.63
CA LEU A 9 -45.25 23.27 25.16
C LEU A 9 -45.04 24.74 24.71
N LEU A 10 -44.17 25.10 23.76
CA LEU A 10 -43.22 24.41 22.86
C LEU A 10 -42.31 25.52 22.33
N ILE A 11 -41.00 25.44 22.56
CA ILE A 11 -40.04 26.25 21.79
C ILE A 11 -39.21 25.25 20.98
N LEU A 12 -39.62 25.07 19.72
CA LEU A 12 -38.87 24.36 18.69
C LEU A 12 -37.71 25.27 18.23
N THR A 13 -36.57 25.19 18.91
CA THR A 13 -35.29 25.60 18.31
C THR A 13 -34.69 24.37 17.63
N ALA A 14 -34.96 24.24 16.33
CA ALA A 14 -34.31 23.28 15.46
C ALA A 14 -32.83 23.67 15.30
N LEU A 15 -31.98 23.13 16.17
CA LEU A 15 -30.53 23.20 16.04
C LEU A 15 -30.10 22.08 15.08
N CYS A 16 -30.13 22.36 13.78
CA CYS A 16 -29.50 21.51 12.78
C CYS A 16 -27.98 21.59 12.97
N ALA A 17 -27.44 20.76 13.86
CA ALA A 17 -26.02 20.44 13.90
C ALA A 17 -25.69 19.61 12.65
N GLY A 18 -25.38 20.31 11.55
CA GLY A 18 -24.79 19.69 10.36
C GLY A 18 -23.40 19.20 10.73
N ILE A 19 -23.29 17.93 11.12
CA ILE A 19 -22.01 17.23 11.24
C ILE A 19 -21.50 17.03 9.82
N VAL A 20 -20.62 17.93 9.39
CA VAL A 20 -19.79 17.74 8.20
C VAL A 20 -18.85 16.59 8.53
N LEU A 21 -19.22 15.37 8.12
CA LEU A 21 -18.31 14.24 8.08
C LEU A 21 -17.27 14.56 6.99
N LEU A 22 -16.18 15.22 7.39
CA LEU A 22 -14.96 15.28 6.60
C LEU A 22 -14.50 13.83 6.46
N ALA A 23 -14.83 13.20 5.33
CA ALA A 23 -14.12 12.00 4.89
C ALA A 23 -12.66 12.42 4.74
N ALA A 24 -11.85 12.12 5.75
CA ALA A 24 -10.42 12.32 5.69
C ALA A 24 -9.90 11.35 4.62
N CYS A 25 -9.71 11.85 3.40
CA CYS A 25 -8.82 11.19 2.45
C CYS A 25 -7.46 11.12 3.16
N SER A 26 -7.07 9.93 3.62
CA SER A 26 -5.74 9.69 4.16
C SER A 26 -4.75 9.88 3.01
N SER A 27 -4.13 11.05 2.93
CA SER A 27 -3.06 11.31 1.98
C SER A 27 -1.84 10.48 2.39
N LYS A 28 -1.36 9.63 1.49
CA LYS A 28 -0.07 8.97 1.65
C LYS A 28 1.02 9.95 1.25
N GLU A 29 2.05 10.08 2.07
CA GLU A 29 3.24 10.88 1.79
C GLU A 29 4.48 9.98 1.74
N VAL A 30 5.57 10.47 1.14
CA VAL A 30 6.84 9.72 1.14
C VAL A 30 7.41 9.72 2.56
N ALA A 31 7.73 8.54 3.09
CA ALA A 31 8.21 8.34 4.46
C ALA A 31 9.69 8.74 4.61
N ARG A 32 9.98 10.04 4.55
CA ARG A 32 11.36 10.57 4.50
C ARG A 32 12.22 10.23 5.72
N GLU A 33 11.59 10.01 6.86
CA GLU A 33 12.23 9.76 8.15
C GLU A 33 12.22 8.26 8.54
N VAL A 34 12.00 7.37 7.55
CA VAL A 34 11.95 5.93 7.80
C VAL A 34 13.34 5.37 8.12
N GLU A 35 13.43 4.63 9.23
CA GLU A 35 14.65 3.94 9.65
C GLU A 35 14.84 2.64 8.89
N ALA A 36 16.07 2.29 8.54
CA ALA A 36 16.35 1.10 7.72
C ALA A 36 15.84 -0.20 8.37
N SER A 37 15.90 -0.31 9.69
CA SER A 37 15.40 -1.47 10.44
C SER A 37 13.89 -1.66 10.32
N SER A 38 13.12 -0.57 10.16
CA SER A 38 11.66 -0.63 10.02
C SER A 38 11.19 -1.17 8.67
N LEU A 39 12.10 -1.23 7.69
CA LEU A 39 11.82 -1.79 6.37
C LEU A 39 11.82 -3.32 6.36
N HIS A 40 12.46 -3.93 7.36
CA HIS A 40 12.57 -5.39 7.46
C HIS A 40 11.23 -6.04 7.81
N GLY A 41 11.04 -7.27 7.34
CA GLY A 41 9.86 -8.08 7.59
C GLY A 41 8.90 -8.11 6.41
N ASP A 42 7.65 -8.48 6.70
CA ASP A 42 6.68 -8.81 5.67
C ASP A 42 5.88 -7.59 5.21
N TRP A 43 5.58 -7.58 3.92
CA TRP A 43 4.72 -6.63 3.23
C TRP A 43 3.68 -7.42 2.44
N THR A 44 2.45 -6.95 2.38
CA THR A 44 1.32 -7.69 1.78
C THR A 44 0.50 -6.81 0.86
N ALA A 45 0.11 -7.37 -0.28
CA ALA A 45 -0.94 -6.83 -1.13
C ALA A 45 -2.07 -7.85 -1.17
N THR A 46 -3.29 -7.42 -0.84
CA THR A 46 -4.48 -8.25 -0.89
C THR A 46 -5.43 -7.75 -1.97
N HIS A 47 -6.02 -8.68 -2.69
CA HIS A 47 -7.07 -8.41 -3.67
C HIS A 47 -8.08 -9.55 -3.63
N ASP A 48 -9.31 -9.22 -3.26
CA ASP A 48 -10.34 -10.21 -2.90
C ASP A 48 -9.80 -11.20 -1.84
N ASP A 49 -9.77 -12.50 -2.17
CA ASP A 49 -9.26 -13.58 -1.32
C ASP A 49 -7.82 -13.99 -1.67
N SER A 50 -7.14 -13.24 -2.53
CA SER A 50 -5.75 -13.50 -2.96
C SER A 50 -4.77 -12.58 -2.27
N GLU A 51 -3.56 -13.07 -2.03
CA GLU A 51 -2.49 -12.35 -1.34
C GLU A 51 -1.16 -12.52 -2.08
N ALA A 52 -0.44 -11.41 -2.24
CA ALA A 52 0.97 -11.39 -2.60
C ALA A 52 1.80 -10.87 -1.42
N THR A 53 2.88 -11.57 -1.09
CA THR A 53 3.77 -11.19 0.01
C THR A 53 5.16 -10.83 -0.47
N LEU A 54 5.83 -9.95 0.26
CA LEU A 54 7.24 -9.58 0.09
C LEU A 54 7.89 -9.51 1.47
N SER A 55 8.86 -10.38 1.72
CA SER A 55 9.68 -10.38 2.93
C SER A 55 11.02 -9.72 2.64
N LEU A 56 11.32 -8.62 3.32
CA LEU A 56 12.63 -7.94 3.26
C LEU A 56 13.47 -8.33 4.47
N LYS A 57 14.59 -9.02 4.23
CA LYS A 57 15.47 -9.48 5.32
C LYS A 57 16.61 -8.50 5.57
N SER A 58 17.11 -8.50 6.81
CA SER A 58 18.21 -7.63 7.24
C SER A 58 19.55 -7.92 6.56
N ASP A 59 19.71 -9.09 5.93
CA ASP A 59 20.89 -9.44 5.15
C ASP A 59 20.84 -8.92 3.69
N GLY A 60 19.79 -8.16 3.34
CA GLY A 60 19.56 -7.63 2.01
C GLY A 60 18.94 -8.64 1.04
N SER A 61 18.56 -9.84 1.49
CA SER A 61 17.77 -10.77 0.67
C SER A 61 16.28 -10.43 0.72
N LEU A 62 15.58 -10.75 -0.37
CA LEU A 62 14.12 -10.71 -0.44
C LEU A 62 13.56 -12.08 -0.87
N ASP A 63 12.38 -12.39 -0.36
CA ASP A 63 11.52 -13.45 -0.86
C ASP A 63 10.14 -12.85 -1.15
N ALA A 64 9.56 -13.17 -2.30
CA ALA A 64 8.25 -12.72 -2.73
C ALA A 64 7.43 -13.95 -3.14
N SER A 65 6.16 -14.01 -2.71
CA SER A 65 5.30 -15.15 -3.00
C SER A 65 3.90 -14.74 -3.41
N GLY A 66 3.26 -15.53 -4.28
CA GLY A 66 1.89 -15.26 -4.73
C GLY A 66 1.77 -14.06 -5.68
N TRP A 67 2.86 -13.63 -6.32
CA TRP A 67 2.82 -12.47 -7.22
C TRP A 67 2.18 -12.85 -8.56
N PRO A 68 1.20 -12.10 -9.09
CA PRO A 68 0.62 -12.40 -10.40
C PRO A 68 1.68 -12.46 -11.50
N ARG A 69 1.66 -13.50 -12.34
CA ARG A 69 2.65 -13.67 -13.41
C ARG A 69 2.62 -12.52 -14.41
N ASN A 70 1.44 -12.00 -14.72
CA ASN A 70 1.26 -10.84 -15.60
C ASN A 70 1.62 -9.48 -14.95
N LEU A 71 2.14 -9.48 -13.72
CA LEU A 71 2.80 -8.32 -13.12
C LEU A 71 4.30 -8.29 -13.46
N MET A 72 4.98 -9.43 -13.29
CA MET A 72 6.45 -9.50 -13.26
C MET A 72 7.07 -10.24 -14.45
N CYS A 73 6.38 -11.22 -15.01
CA CYS A 73 6.98 -12.22 -15.89
C CYS A 73 6.36 -12.29 -17.29
N SER A 74 5.24 -11.60 -17.52
CA SER A 74 4.65 -11.43 -18.85
C SER A 74 5.30 -10.25 -19.60
N ALA A 75 5.45 -10.39 -20.92
CA ALA A 75 5.80 -9.28 -21.80
C ALA A 75 4.62 -8.32 -22.00
N ASP A 76 3.39 -8.85 -21.98
CA ASP A 76 2.14 -8.09 -21.99
C ASP A 76 1.57 -8.10 -20.57
N GLY A 77 2.07 -7.20 -19.73
CA GLY A 77 1.64 -7.10 -18.34
C GLY A 77 0.25 -6.47 -18.18
N ALA A 78 -0.31 -6.61 -16.98
CA ALA A 78 -1.61 -6.02 -16.65
C ALA A 78 -1.56 -4.49 -16.76
N ALA A 79 -2.62 -3.89 -17.30
CA ALA A 79 -2.74 -2.43 -17.38
C ALA A 79 -3.37 -1.80 -16.13
N THR A 80 -4.18 -2.56 -15.40
CA THR A 80 -4.82 -2.16 -14.14
C THR A 80 -4.76 -3.28 -13.12
N VAL A 81 -4.97 -2.98 -11.84
CA VAL A 81 -4.93 -3.95 -10.73
C VAL A 81 -6.01 -5.03 -10.93
N GLU A 82 -7.17 -4.65 -11.46
CA GLU A 82 -8.27 -5.59 -11.76
C GLU A 82 -7.93 -6.55 -12.91
N ALA A 83 -6.96 -6.19 -13.75
CA ALA A 83 -6.48 -7.05 -14.84
C ALA A 83 -5.36 -8.02 -14.38
N LEU A 84 -4.92 -7.96 -13.11
CA LEU A 84 -3.96 -8.91 -12.56
C LEU A 84 -4.57 -10.31 -12.43
N THR A 85 -3.81 -11.33 -12.84
CA THR A 85 -4.26 -12.73 -12.79
C THR A 85 -3.83 -13.40 -11.50
N TRP A 86 -4.56 -13.15 -10.41
CA TRP A 86 -4.25 -13.67 -9.08
C TRP A 86 -4.29 -15.20 -8.94
N GLY A 87 -4.87 -15.92 -9.91
CA GLY A 87 -4.83 -17.39 -9.97
C GLY A 87 -3.60 -17.99 -10.69
N ASP A 88 -2.80 -17.18 -11.38
CA ASP A 88 -1.53 -17.59 -12.00
C ASP A 88 -0.41 -16.76 -11.40
N THR A 89 0.28 -17.35 -10.42
CA THR A 89 1.27 -16.66 -9.59
C THR A 89 2.68 -17.22 -9.78
N VAL A 90 3.64 -16.46 -9.30
CA VAL A 90 5.05 -16.79 -9.26
C VAL A 90 5.63 -16.41 -7.91
N ASP A 91 6.59 -17.20 -7.47
CA ASP A 91 7.43 -16.89 -6.33
C ASP A 91 8.80 -16.41 -6.84
N LEU A 92 9.30 -15.32 -6.25
CA LEU A 92 10.53 -14.65 -6.65
C LEU A 92 11.48 -14.57 -5.47
N LYS A 93 12.76 -14.69 -5.74
CA LYS A 93 13.83 -14.43 -4.77
C LYS A 93 14.74 -13.34 -5.30
N GLY A 94 15.50 -12.71 -4.43
CA GLY A 94 16.41 -11.69 -4.89
C GLY A 94 17.10 -10.93 -3.78
N THR A 95 17.47 -9.69 -4.11
CA THR A 95 18.09 -8.77 -3.17
C THR A 95 17.39 -7.43 -3.21
N TRP A 96 17.45 -6.72 -2.09
CA TRP A 96 16.97 -5.37 -1.95
C TRP A 96 18.02 -4.52 -1.24
N ARG A 97 17.96 -3.21 -1.46
CA ARG A 97 18.75 -2.22 -0.73
C ARG A 97 18.06 -0.87 -0.79
N SER A 98 18.35 -0.01 0.18
CA SER A 98 18.13 1.42 -0.02
C SER A 98 19.11 1.98 -1.06
N VAL A 99 18.72 3.05 -1.74
CA VAL A 99 19.56 3.72 -2.74
C VAL A 99 20.78 4.35 -2.06
N SER A 100 20.61 4.93 -0.87
CA SER A 100 21.67 5.44 -0.01
C SER A 100 21.21 5.48 1.46
N SER A 101 22.11 5.79 2.39
CA SER A 101 21.78 6.06 3.79
C SER A 101 20.92 7.31 3.98
N ASP A 102 21.05 8.28 3.07
CA ASP A 102 20.30 9.54 3.13
C ASP A 102 18.93 9.41 2.45
N LEU A 103 18.72 8.33 1.71
CA LEU A 103 17.50 8.00 0.97
C LEU A 103 17.01 6.61 1.34
N THR A 104 16.90 6.34 2.65
CA THR A 104 16.45 5.05 3.19
C THR A 104 15.07 4.64 2.67
N TYR A 105 14.21 5.63 2.40
CA TYR A 105 12.88 5.44 1.81
C TYR A 105 12.89 5.11 0.32
N ALA A 106 14.01 5.22 -0.40
CA ALA A 106 14.12 4.87 -1.80
C ALA A 106 14.77 3.50 -1.93
N LEU A 107 14.06 2.52 -2.50
CA LEU A 107 14.46 1.12 -2.53
C LEU A 107 14.73 0.67 -3.96
N ALA A 108 15.75 -0.17 -4.11
CA ALA A 108 16.06 -0.88 -5.34
C ALA A 108 15.99 -2.39 -5.08
N PHE A 109 15.24 -3.08 -5.92
CA PHE A 109 15.02 -4.52 -5.85
C PHE A 109 15.61 -5.17 -7.10
N SER A 110 16.23 -6.33 -6.91
CA SER A 110 16.68 -7.19 -8.00
C SER A 110 16.15 -8.59 -7.76
N THR A 111 15.52 -9.18 -8.77
CA THR A 111 14.97 -10.52 -8.71
C THR A 111 15.82 -11.49 -9.50
N GLN A 112 15.81 -12.73 -9.02
CA GLN A 112 16.43 -13.88 -9.63
C GLN A 112 15.30 -14.83 -10.01
N GLY A 113 14.98 -14.88 -11.30
CA GLY A 113 13.99 -15.78 -11.87
C GLY A 113 14.32 -16.00 -13.34
N GLN A 114 14.41 -17.27 -13.76
CA GLN A 114 14.81 -17.61 -15.14
C GLN A 114 13.72 -17.23 -16.17
N ASP A 115 12.47 -17.08 -15.70
CA ASP A 115 11.29 -16.98 -16.57
C ASP A 115 10.58 -15.61 -16.50
N CYS A 116 11.19 -14.60 -15.86
CA CYS A 116 10.58 -13.30 -15.68
C CYS A 116 11.29 -12.20 -16.47
N VAL A 117 10.51 -11.43 -17.22
CA VAL A 117 11.00 -10.29 -18.01
C VAL A 117 11.51 -9.17 -17.10
N VAL A 118 10.86 -8.95 -15.95
CA VAL A 118 11.27 -7.95 -14.95
C VAL A 118 12.28 -8.58 -13.99
N THR A 119 13.52 -8.11 -14.06
CA THR A 119 14.66 -8.56 -13.22
C THR A 119 14.96 -7.63 -12.04
N GLY A 120 14.15 -6.58 -11.88
CA GLY A 120 14.25 -5.63 -10.79
C GLY A 120 13.29 -4.46 -10.95
N TRP A 121 13.06 -3.73 -9.87
CA TRP A 121 12.28 -2.50 -9.86
C TRP A 121 12.79 -1.56 -8.77
N SER A 122 12.33 -0.32 -8.80
CA SER A 122 12.51 0.63 -7.70
C SER A 122 11.16 0.99 -7.09
N SER A 123 11.18 1.34 -5.81
CA SER A 123 9.99 1.86 -5.13
C SER A 123 10.40 2.90 -4.09
N TYR A 124 9.42 3.67 -3.66
CA TYR A 124 9.54 4.52 -2.49
C TYR A 124 8.67 3.98 -1.38
N VAL A 125 9.11 4.18 -0.14
CA VAL A 125 8.32 3.93 1.06
C VAL A 125 7.40 5.12 1.28
N TRP A 126 6.11 4.83 1.40
CA TRP A 126 5.07 5.78 1.71
C TRP A 126 4.54 5.52 3.11
N GLU A 127 4.07 6.56 3.76
CA GLU A 127 3.41 6.49 5.06
C GLU A 127 2.06 7.19 4.95
N ASP A 128 1.04 6.62 5.57
CA ASP A 128 -0.27 7.24 5.68
C ASP A 128 -0.45 7.98 7.01
N SER A 129 -1.58 8.66 7.19
CA SER A 129 -1.86 9.43 8.41
C SER A 129 -1.89 8.61 9.72
N SER A 130 -1.92 7.27 9.64
CA SER A 130 -1.86 6.37 10.79
C SER A 130 -0.45 5.87 11.11
N GLY A 131 0.55 6.22 10.30
CA GLY A 131 1.91 5.70 10.40
C GLY A 131 2.10 4.36 9.67
N GLN A 132 1.12 3.93 8.88
CA GLN A 132 1.20 2.66 8.17
C GLN A 132 2.09 2.82 6.93
N LEU A 133 3.17 2.04 6.88
CA LEU A 133 4.08 2.03 5.74
C LEU A 133 3.51 1.23 4.56
N ALA A 134 3.78 1.70 3.35
CA ALA A 134 3.41 1.06 2.10
C ALA A 134 4.47 1.23 1.00
N LEU A 135 4.49 0.30 0.04
CA LEU A 135 5.28 0.35 -1.19
C LEU A 135 4.35 0.44 -2.40
N LYS A 136 4.77 1.21 -3.42
CA LYS A 136 4.11 1.26 -4.72
C LYS A 136 4.78 0.28 -5.68
N ILE A 137 4.01 -0.60 -6.30
CA ILE A 137 4.44 -1.38 -7.45
C ILE A 137 3.65 -0.89 -8.66
N PHE A 138 4.35 -0.26 -9.59
CA PHE A 138 3.75 0.22 -10.82
C PHE A 138 3.49 -0.95 -11.76
N LEU A 139 2.31 -0.97 -12.36
CA LEU A 139 2.00 -1.91 -13.44
C LEU A 139 2.72 -1.51 -14.73
N GLN A 140 2.88 -2.45 -15.65
CA GLN A 140 3.62 -2.22 -16.91
C GLN A 140 3.02 -1.12 -17.79
N SER A 141 1.73 -0.78 -17.63
CA SER A 141 1.10 0.33 -18.35
C SER A 141 1.58 1.72 -17.91
N VAL A 142 2.22 1.82 -16.75
CA VAL A 142 2.69 3.11 -16.21
C VAL A 142 3.98 3.52 -16.89
N THR A 143 3.89 4.51 -17.77
CA THR A 143 5.08 5.12 -18.42
C THR A 143 5.64 6.29 -17.61
N ASP A 144 4.76 7.02 -16.92
CA ASP A 144 5.12 8.14 -16.05
C ASP A 144 4.54 7.89 -14.65
N PRO A 145 5.40 7.56 -13.65
CA PRO A 145 5.01 7.32 -12.26
C PRO A 145 4.19 8.45 -11.62
N ASP A 146 4.42 9.70 -12.03
CA ASP A 146 3.74 10.87 -11.45
C ASP A 146 2.31 11.03 -11.99
N SER A 147 2.02 10.38 -13.12
CA SER A 147 0.69 10.34 -13.75
C SER A 147 -0.11 9.08 -13.43
N ALA A 148 0.49 8.12 -12.71
CA ALA A 148 -0.12 6.83 -12.41
C ALA A 148 -1.39 7.02 -11.55
N SER A 149 -2.49 6.43 -11.99
CA SER A 149 -3.72 6.37 -11.20
C SER A 149 -3.67 5.22 -10.19
N ASP A 150 -4.54 5.25 -9.17
CA ASP A 150 -4.54 4.27 -8.09
C ASP A 150 -4.77 2.83 -8.59
N ASN A 151 -5.58 2.64 -9.63
CA ASN A 151 -5.80 1.32 -10.21
C ASN A 151 -4.64 0.85 -11.11
N GLN A 152 -3.57 1.64 -11.26
CA GLN A 152 -2.33 1.25 -11.93
C GLN A 152 -1.16 1.03 -10.96
N VAL A 153 -1.47 1.02 -9.66
CA VAL A 153 -0.50 0.82 -8.59
C VAL A 153 -0.97 -0.29 -7.69
N LEU A 154 -0.20 -1.37 -7.62
CA LEU A 154 -0.38 -2.37 -6.58
C LEU A 154 0.34 -1.89 -5.32
N TRP A 155 -0.43 -1.69 -4.25
CA TRP A 155 0.10 -1.25 -2.96
C TRP A 155 0.43 -2.46 -2.08
N LEU A 156 1.68 -2.57 -1.66
CA LEU A 156 2.04 -3.48 -0.56
C LEU A 156 2.06 -2.70 0.75
N THR A 157 1.43 -3.24 1.78
CA THR A 157 1.35 -2.64 3.11
C THR A 157 2.23 -3.42 4.08
N LYS A 158 3.00 -2.73 4.92
CA LYS A 158 3.84 -3.36 5.93
C LYS A 158 2.99 -4.12 6.93
N VAL A 159 3.30 -5.39 7.16
CA VAL A 159 2.71 -6.16 8.25
C VAL A 159 3.35 -5.73 9.56
N ALA A 160 2.53 -5.45 10.57
CA ALA A 160 3.01 -5.09 11.90
C ALA A 160 3.83 -6.24 12.50
N ASP A 161 5.01 -5.91 13.04
CA ASP A 161 5.84 -6.86 13.77
C ASP A 161 5.08 -7.32 15.03
N ARG A 162 4.93 -8.63 15.21
CA ARG A 162 4.22 -9.23 16.36
C ARG A 162 5.11 -9.38 17.58
#